data_AF-A0A3L6FE92-F1
#
_entry.id   AF-A0A3L6FE92-F1
#
_cell.length_a   1.000
_cell.length_b   1.000
_cell.length_c   1.000
_cell.angle_alpha   90.00
_cell.angle_beta   90.00
_cell.angle_gamma   90.00
#
_symmetry.space_group_name_H-M   'P 1'
#
loop_
_entity.id
_entity.type
_entity.pdbx_description
1 polymer ?
#
loop_
_entity_poly.entity_id
_entity_poly.type
_entity_poly.pdbx_seq_one_letter_code
_entity_poly.pdbx_strand_id
1 'polypeptide(L)'
;MMNPVVTAALYRLVKESAAMYCELTEMSGPNKAPFSGVADDLKGRAGCYKQDWNHGFRSGLRILAPTLYIFFASAVPVIAFGEQLSKDTCWLSCSHHSALTTVETLASAAICGIVHSIIGGQPLLIVGVAEPTIIMYTYIYNFAKNQPNLGEKMFLPWATWVYIWTAVMLFLMAIFNVAAILNKFTRFAGELFVMLITVLFMQEAIKGMVGEFSAPNGSNQSQSTFQF
;
A
#
# COMPACT_ATOMS: atom_id res chain seq x y z
N MET A 1 -13.75 9.97 22.41
CA MET A 1 -12.93 11.17 22.71
C MET A 1 -11.49 10.87 22.33
N MET A 2 -11.05 11.28 21.13
CA MET A 2 -9.67 11.06 20.69
C MET A 2 -8.71 11.93 21.50
N ASN A 3 -7.62 11.31 21.96
CA ASN A 3 -6.62 11.92 22.82
C ASN A 3 -5.98 13.13 22.10
N PRO A 4 -5.80 14.30 22.76
CA PRO A 4 -5.21 15.50 22.15
C PRO A 4 -3.82 15.26 21.53
N VAL A 5 -3.12 14.21 21.95
CA VAL A 5 -1.84 13.77 21.35
C VAL A 5 -2.03 13.19 19.94
N VAL A 6 -3.11 12.44 19.70
CA VAL A 6 -3.44 11.85 18.39
C VAL A 6 -3.88 12.93 17.43
N THR A 7 -4.68 13.90 17.89
CA THR A 7 -5.07 15.06 17.09
C THR A 7 -3.86 15.93 16.72
N ALA A 8 -2.92 16.12 17.64
CA ALA A 8 -1.68 16.85 17.38
C ALA A 8 -0.73 16.10 16.42
N ALA A 9 -0.70 14.76 16.48
CA ALA A 9 0.06 13.92 15.55
C ALA A 9 -0.56 13.95 14.14
N LEU A 10 -1.90 13.90 14.04
CA LEU A 10 -2.61 14.03 12.76
C LEU A 10 -2.39 15.42 12.15
N TYR A 11 -2.44 16.48 12.97
CA TYR A 11 -2.16 17.85 12.52
C TYR A 11 -0.70 18.02 12.08
N ARG A 12 0.26 17.35 12.75
CA ARG A 12 1.67 17.33 12.34
C ARG A 12 1.88 16.57 11.03
N LEU A 13 1.20 15.44 10.82
CA LEU A 13 1.23 14.69 9.55
C LEU A 13 0.63 15.51 8.38
N VAL A 14 -0.45 16.25 8.62
CA VAL A 14 -1.04 17.16 7.61
C VAL A 14 -0.11 18.34 7.34
N LYS A 15 0.57 18.87 8.37
CA LYS A 15 1.51 19.97 8.24
C LYS A 15 2.84 19.56 7.58
N GLU A 16 3.33 18.35 7.83
CA GLU A 16 4.48 17.75 7.14
C GLU A 16 4.15 17.44 5.68
N SER A 17 2.92 17.00 5.39
CA SER A 17 2.42 16.88 4.02
C SER A 17 2.46 18.24 3.30
N ALA A 18 2.05 19.33 3.96
CA ALA A 18 2.12 20.68 3.39
C ALA A 18 3.56 21.22 3.23
N ALA A 19 4.48 20.87 4.13
CA ALA A 19 5.90 21.21 3.99
C ALA A 19 6.56 20.48 2.81
N MET A 20 6.19 19.22 2.57
CA MET A 20 6.61 18.44 1.41
C MET A 20 6.14 19.05 0.08
N TYR A 21 4.92 19.62 0.03
CA TYR A 21 4.46 20.40 -1.14
C TYR A 21 5.29 21.68 -1.38
N CYS A 22 5.87 22.27 -0.34
CA CYS A 22 6.65 23.50 -0.41
C CYS A 22 8.12 23.24 -0.83
N GLU A 23 8.73 22.12 -0.44
CA GLU A 23 10.06 21.72 -0.94
C GLU A 23 10.01 21.25 -2.40
N LEU A 24 8.90 20.61 -2.81
CA LEU A 24 8.70 20.19 -4.20
C LEU A 24 8.61 21.37 -5.19
N THR A 25 8.24 22.58 -4.73
CA THR A 25 8.08 23.76 -5.59
C THR A 25 9.41 24.46 -5.92
N GLU A 26 10.48 24.27 -5.15
CA GLU A 26 11.78 24.90 -5.41
C GLU A 26 12.68 24.13 -6.40
N MET A 27 12.40 22.86 -6.72
CA MET A 27 13.25 22.05 -7.61
C MET A 27 12.93 22.15 -9.11
N SER A 28 11.90 22.91 -9.51
CA SER A 28 11.46 22.99 -10.92
C SER A 28 12.23 24.02 -11.75
N GLY A 29 13.54 23.81 -11.94
CA GLY A 29 14.31 24.50 -12.99
C GLY A 29 14.04 23.89 -14.37
N PRO A 30 13.83 24.69 -15.44
CA PRO A 30 13.54 24.17 -16.77
C PRO A 30 14.81 23.63 -17.44
N ASN A 31 14.67 22.47 -18.11
CA ASN A 31 15.69 21.75 -18.86
C ASN A 31 16.80 21.09 -18.04
N LYS A 32 16.59 19.82 -17.67
CA LYS A 32 17.70 18.93 -17.34
C LYS A 32 17.55 17.60 -18.10
N ALA A 33 18.69 16.99 -18.43
CA ALA A 33 18.82 15.74 -19.17
C ALA A 33 17.95 14.60 -18.60
N PRO A 34 17.64 13.55 -19.40
CA PRO A 34 17.02 12.33 -18.86
C PRO A 34 17.79 11.86 -17.62
N PHE A 35 17.07 11.42 -16.58
CA PHE A 35 17.58 11.05 -15.24
C PHE A 35 17.95 12.19 -14.28
N SER A 36 17.94 13.46 -14.71
CA SER A 36 18.35 14.52 -13.79
C SER A 36 17.45 14.68 -12.57
N GLY A 37 16.14 14.44 -12.70
CA GLY A 37 15.22 14.48 -11.55
C GLY A 37 15.59 13.43 -10.50
N VAL A 38 15.84 12.19 -10.93
CA VAL A 38 16.25 11.09 -10.05
C VAL A 38 17.59 11.37 -9.37
N ALA A 39 18.54 11.96 -10.09
CA ALA A 39 19.84 12.31 -9.53
C ALA A 39 19.75 13.42 -8.47
N ASP A 40 18.90 14.41 -8.69
CA ASP A 40 18.62 15.49 -7.74
C ASP A 40 17.95 14.93 -6.47
N ASP A 41 16.95 14.06 -6.62
CA ASP A 41 16.27 13.38 -5.50
C ASP A 41 17.24 12.54 -4.65
N LEU A 42 18.10 11.75 -5.29
CA LEU A 42 19.12 10.95 -4.60
C LEU A 42 20.13 11.82 -3.84
N LYS A 43 20.57 12.93 -4.45
CA LYS A 43 21.53 13.85 -3.83
C LYS A 43 20.93 14.56 -2.62
N GLY A 44 19.67 14.99 -2.72
CA GLY A 44 18.94 15.58 -1.59
C GLY A 44 18.80 14.59 -0.42
N ARG A 45 18.51 13.32 -0.72
CA ARG A 45 18.29 12.29 0.30
C ARG A 45 19.59 11.76 0.93
N ALA A 46 20.68 11.67 0.19
CA ALA A 46 21.93 11.05 0.64
C ALA A 46 22.50 11.71 1.92
N GLY A 47 22.39 13.04 2.05
CA GLY A 47 22.84 13.77 3.25
C GLY A 47 22.01 13.43 4.49
N CYS A 48 20.69 13.32 4.32
CA CYS A 48 19.75 13.00 5.39
C CYS A 48 19.84 11.53 5.82
N TYR A 49 20.10 10.61 4.89
CA TYR A 49 20.15 9.17 5.17
C TYR A 49 21.17 8.80 6.26
N LYS A 50 22.36 9.42 6.22
CA LYS A 50 23.39 9.22 7.26
C LYS A 50 22.96 9.78 8.62
N GLN A 51 22.19 10.87 8.64
CA GLN A 51 21.68 11.46 9.88
C GLN A 51 20.57 10.60 10.48
N ASP A 52 19.69 10.04 9.65
CA ASP A 52 18.57 9.20 10.10
C ASP A 52 19.05 7.96 10.86
N TRP A 53 20.10 7.30 10.36
CA TRP A 53 20.67 6.13 11.03
C TRP A 53 21.31 6.47 12.38
N ASN A 54 22.02 7.61 12.44
CA ASN A 54 22.63 8.10 13.68
C ASN A 54 21.56 8.53 14.71
N HIS A 55 20.49 9.19 14.27
CA HIS A 55 19.38 9.58 15.13
C HIS A 55 18.56 8.37 15.59
N GLY A 56 18.39 7.36 14.74
CA GLY A 56 17.74 6.10 15.07
C GLY A 56 18.42 5.40 16.25
N PHE A 57 19.74 5.21 16.19
CA PHE A 57 20.48 4.59 17.29
C PHE A 57 20.51 5.42 18.57
N ARG A 58 20.59 6.76 18.47
CA ARG A 58 20.58 7.66 19.63
C ARG A 58 19.23 7.73 20.34
N SER A 59 18.13 7.44 19.62
CA SER A 59 16.78 7.51 20.17
C SER A 59 16.43 6.36 21.11
N GLY A 60 17.23 5.28 21.12
CA GLY A 60 17.12 4.17 22.07
C GLY A 60 15.71 3.57 22.12
N LEU A 61 15.17 3.36 23.33
CA LEU A 61 13.84 2.77 23.54
C LEU A 61 12.67 3.72 23.24
N ARG A 62 12.91 5.03 23.05
CA ARG A 62 11.83 6.01 22.85
C ARG A 62 11.10 5.82 21.51
N ILE A 63 11.76 5.21 20.53
CA ILE A 63 11.17 4.92 19.21
C ILE A 63 10.24 3.70 19.25
N LEU A 64 10.33 2.85 20.28
CA LEU A 64 9.59 1.60 20.35
C LEU A 64 8.06 1.84 20.45
N ALA A 65 7.63 2.85 21.19
CA ALA A 65 6.22 3.20 21.32
C ALA A 65 5.58 3.62 19.98
N PRO A 66 6.11 4.59 19.21
CA PRO A 66 5.56 4.93 17.90
C PRO A 66 5.71 3.80 16.88
N THR A 67 6.79 3.00 16.92
CA THR A 67 6.94 1.84 16.02
C THR A 67 5.85 0.79 16.26
N LEU A 68 5.55 0.46 17.52
CA LEU A 68 4.46 -0.48 17.83
C LEU A 68 3.09 0.07 17.45
N TYR A 69 2.84 1.36 17.68
CA TYR A 69 1.59 2.00 17.27
C TYR A 69 1.38 1.91 15.76
N ILE A 70 2.40 2.27 14.97
CA ILE A 70 2.33 2.21 13.51
C ILE A 70 2.23 0.75 13.03
N PHE A 71 2.92 -0.19 13.66
CA PHE A 71 2.85 -1.61 13.33
C PHE A 71 1.41 -2.14 13.43
N PHE A 72 0.72 -1.91 14.54
CA PHE A 72 -0.68 -2.34 14.67
C PHE A 72 -1.61 -1.55 13.74
N ALA A 73 -1.36 -0.25 13.57
CA ALA A 73 -2.16 0.59 12.68
C ALA A 73 -2.07 0.15 11.21
N SER A 74 -0.93 -0.38 10.75
CA SER A 74 -0.75 -0.87 9.37
C SER A 74 -1.07 -2.35 9.21
N ALA A 75 -0.87 -3.18 10.23
CA ALA A 75 -1.17 -4.60 10.17
C ALA A 75 -2.67 -4.89 10.08
N VAL A 76 -3.51 -4.15 10.83
CA VAL A 76 -4.97 -4.39 10.86
C VAL A 76 -5.63 -4.23 9.48
N PRO A 77 -5.41 -3.13 8.74
CA PRO A 77 -5.93 -2.99 7.38
C PRO A 77 -5.42 -4.08 6.44
N VAL A 78 -4.13 -4.44 6.52
CA VAL A 78 -3.54 -5.47 5.64
C VAL A 78 -4.15 -6.84 5.89
N ILE A 79 -4.45 -7.19 7.15
CA ILE A 79 -5.12 -8.44 7.49
C ILE A 79 -6.57 -8.43 6.97
N ALA A 80 -7.32 -7.35 7.22
CA ALA A 80 -8.70 -7.22 6.75
C ALA A 80 -8.79 -7.31 5.21
N PHE A 81 -7.93 -6.57 4.51
CA PHE A 81 -7.86 -6.60 3.06
C PHE A 81 -7.33 -7.92 2.50
N GLY A 82 -6.38 -8.55 3.18
CA GLY A 82 -5.87 -9.87 2.79
C GLY A 82 -6.94 -10.95 2.93
N GLU A 83 -7.78 -10.88 3.96
CA GLU A 83 -8.93 -11.77 4.12
C GLU A 83 -10.00 -11.52 3.07
N GLN A 84 -10.33 -10.25 2.78
CA GLN A 84 -11.23 -9.88 1.70
C GLN A 84 -10.74 -10.45 0.36
N LEU A 85 -9.46 -10.24 0.04
CA LEU A 85 -8.83 -10.77 -1.16
C LEU A 85 -8.87 -12.29 -1.21
N SER A 86 -8.67 -12.97 -0.08
CA SER A 86 -8.75 -14.42 0.01
C SER A 86 -10.18 -14.93 -0.23
N LYS A 87 -11.21 -14.27 0.35
CA LYS A 87 -12.63 -14.58 0.13
C LYS A 87 -13.06 -14.36 -1.32
N ASP A 88 -12.69 -13.21 -1.90
CA ASP A 88 -13.01 -12.89 -3.29
C ASP A 88 -12.33 -13.87 -4.24
N THR A 89 -11.04 -14.18 -4.00
CA THR A 89 -10.28 -15.12 -4.84
C THR A 89 -10.76 -16.57 -4.67
N CYS A 90 -11.24 -16.96 -3.49
CA CYS A 90 -11.80 -18.29 -3.23
C CYS A 90 -13.14 -18.50 -3.93
N TRP A 91 -14.05 -17.52 -3.88
CA TRP A 91 -15.30 -17.60 -4.65
C TRP A 91 -15.03 -17.59 -6.16
N LEU A 92 -14.00 -16.85 -6.58
CA LEU A 92 -13.59 -16.76 -7.97
C LEU A 92 -12.90 -18.03 -8.51
N SER A 93 -12.13 -18.72 -7.65
CA SER A 93 -11.35 -19.93 -7.96
C SER A 93 -11.96 -21.16 -7.26
N CYS A 94 -12.80 -21.91 -7.99
CA CYS A 94 -13.36 -23.20 -7.53
C CYS A 94 -12.30 -24.34 -7.44
N SER A 95 -11.03 -24.02 -7.65
CA SER A 95 -9.93 -24.98 -7.60
C SER A 95 -9.14 -24.82 -6.30
N HIS A 96 -8.75 -25.95 -5.72
CA HIS A 96 -8.19 -26.22 -4.38
C HIS A 96 -6.89 -25.45 -3.99
N HIS A 97 -6.54 -24.39 -4.70
CA HIS A 97 -5.42 -23.48 -4.45
C HIS A 97 -5.93 -22.04 -4.43
N SER A 98 -6.04 -21.45 -3.24
CA SER A 98 -6.20 -20.00 -3.09
C SER A 98 -5.01 -19.32 -3.76
N ALA A 99 -5.24 -18.52 -4.80
CA ALA A 99 -4.14 -17.87 -5.52
C ALA A 99 -3.44 -16.79 -4.69
N LEU A 100 -4.12 -16.26 -3.67
CA LEU A 100 -3.55 -15.35 -2.67
C LEU A 100 -4.17 -15.59 -1.29
N THR A 101 -3.32 -15.79 -0.29
CA THR A 101 -3.70 -15.95 1.12
C THR A 101 -3.40 -14.66 1.90
N THR A 102 -4.14 -14.40 2.98
CA THR A 102 -3.88 -13.28 3.90
C THR A 102 -2.43 -13.21 4.36
N VAL A 103 -1.81 -14.37 4.64
CA VAL A 103 -0.41 -14.45 5.08
C VAL A 103 0.58 -14.06 3.98
N GLU A 104 0.29 -14.36 2.72
CA GLU A 104 1.13 -13.97 1.58
C GLU A 104 1.02 -12.46 1.31
N THR A 105 -0.19 -11.93 1.48
CA THR A 105 -0.46 -10.48 1.41
C THR A 105 0.30 -9.73 2.51
N LEU A 106 0.29 -10.25 3.74
CA LEU A 106 1.04 -9.71 4.87
C LEU A 106 2.56 -9.80 4.63
N ALA A 107 3.06 -10.95 4.15
CA ALA A 107 4.46 -11.13 3.84
C ALA A 107 4.93 -10.18 2.73
N SER A 108 4.12 -9.99 1.68
CA SER A 108 4.40 -9.07 0.58
C SER A 108 4.46 -7.61 1.07
N ALA A 109 3.49 -7.18 1.90
CA ALA A 109 3.48 -5.86 2.51
C ALA A 109 4.72 -5.64 3.41
N ALA A 110 5.10 -6.64 4.20
CA ALA A 110 6.28 -6.57 5.06
C ALA A 110 7.59 -6.44 4.24
N ILE A 111 7.78 -7.28 3.22
CA ILE A 111 8.96 -7.23 2.36
C ILE A 111 9.02 -5.89 1.61
N CYS A 112 7.90 -5.45 1.04
CA CYS A 112 7.80 -4.17 0.35
C CYS A 112 8.10 -2.99 1.29
N GLY A 113 7.57 -3.01 2.51
CA GLY A 113 7.83 -2.00 3.54
C GLY A 113 9.31 -1.93 3.95
N ILE A 114 9.96 -3.09 4.15
CA ILE A 114 11.40 -3.14 4.47
C ILE A 114 12.23 -2.57 3.32
N VAL A 115 11.99 -3.03 2.08
CA VAL A 115 12.71 -2.54 0.89
C VAL A 115 12.48 -1.04 0.69
N HIS A 116 11.25 -0.56 0.84
CA HIS A 116 10.93 0.86 0.73
C HIS A 116 11.56 1.69 1.85
N SER A 117 11.65 1.18 3.07
CA SER A 117 12.28 1.91 4.18
C SER A 117 13.79 2.13 3.99
N ILE A 118 14.47 1.21 3.30
CA ILE A 118 15.92 1.27 3.05
C ILE A 118 16.24 2.07 1.78
N ILE A 119 15.51 1.82 0.68
CA ILE A 119 15.83 2.39 -0.64
C ILE A 119 14.98 3.63 -0.96
N GLY A 120 13.83 3.80 -0.29
CA GLY A 120 12.86 4.85 -0.59
C GLY A 120 13.33 6.26 -0.25
N GLY A 121 12.86 7.22 -1.04
CA GLY A 121 13.13 8.65 -0.83
C GLY A 121 12.47 9.22 0.43
N GLN A 122 11.41 8.57 0.94
CA GLN A 122 10.64 9.05 2.09
C GLN A 122 10.31 7.89 3.05
N PRO A 123 11.14 7.64 4.09
CA PRO A 123 10.93 6.52 5.01
C PRO A 123 9.71 6.66 5.92
N LEU A 124 9.11 7.86 6.00
CA LEU A 124 7.85 8.08 6.72
C LEU A 124 6.62 7.57 5.94
N LEU A 125 6.78 7.22 4.67
CA LEU A 125 5.70 6.70 3.85
C LEU A 125 5.44 5.22 4.19
N ILE A 126 4.22 4.92 4.61
CA ILE A 126 3.78 3.56 4.91
C ILE A 126 3.24 2.94 3.63
N VAL A 127 3.96 1.95 3.10
CA VAL A 127 3.49 1.16 1.96
C VAL A 127 2.61 0.03 2.45
N GLY A 128 1.46 -0.16 1.81
CA GLY A 128 0.52 -1.23 2.14
C GLY A 128 -0.39 -1.56 0.98
N VAL A 129 -1.17 -2.62 1.16
CA VAL A 129 -2.24 -2.99 0.23
C VAL A 129 -3.44 -2.10 0.51
N ALA A 130 -3.96 -1.47 -0.54
CA ALA A 130 -5.15 -0.64 -0.48
C ALA A 130 -6.25 -1.26 -1.33
N GLU A 131 -7.50 -0.94 -0.99
CA GLU A 131 -8.69 -1.43 -1.69
C GLU A 131 -8.68 -1.21 -3.21
N PRO A 132 -8.24 -0.06 -3.76
CA PRO A 132 -8.16 0.10 -5.21
C PRO A 132 -7.27 -0.94 -5.89
N THR A 133 -6.21 -1.39 -5.22
CA THR A 133 -5.33 -2.46 -5.72
C THR A 133 -6.06 -3.80 -5.75
N ILE A 134 -6.89 -4.09 -4.76
CA ILE A 134 -7.73 -5.31 -4.69
C ILE A 134 -8.75 -5.31 -5.82
N ILE A 135 -9.45 -4.20 -6.03
CA ILE A 135 -10.44 -4.05 -7.11
C ILE A 135 -9.77 -4.27 -8.47
N MET A 136 -8.58 -3.68 -8.69
CA MET A 136 -7.81 -3.89 -9.91
C MET A 136 -7.39 -5.36 -10.08
N TYR A 137 -6.97 -6.02 -9.00
CA TYR A 137 -6.60 -7.44 -9.04
C TYR A 137 -7.79 -8.32 -9.43
N THR A 138 -8.95 -8.10 -8.81
CA THR A 138 -10.22 -8.78 -9.15
C THR A 138 -10.63 -8.52 -10.60
N TYR A 139 -10.43 -7.30 -11.11
CA TYR A 139 -10.67 -7.00 -12.51
C TYR A 139 -9.74 -7.78 -13.45
N ILE A 140 -8.44 -7.83 -13.17
CA ILE A 140 -7.46 -8.60 -13.97
C ILE A 140 -7.81 -10.09 -13.94
N TYR A 141 -8.24 -10.60 -12.79
CA TYR A 141 -8.69 -11.98 -12.64
C TYR A 141 -9.92 -12.28 -13.50
N ASN A 142 -10.97 -11.46 -13.39
CA ASN A 142 -12.19 -11.61 -14.18
C ASN A 142 -11.91 -11.47 -15.68
N PHE A 143 -11.01 -10.56 -16.07
CA PHE A 143 -10.57 -10.43 -17.45
C PHE A 143 -9.89 -11.71 -17.94
N ALA A 144 -8.96 -12.28 -17.18
CA ALA A 144 -8.27 -13.51 -17.53
C ALA A 144 -9.22 -14.73 -17.65
N LYS A 145 -10.19 -14.84 -16.73
CA LYS A 145 -11.19 -15.91 -16.71
C LYS A 145 -12.14 -15.86 -17.90
N ASN A 146 -12.54 -14.66 -18.32
CA ASN A 146 -13.44 -14.45 -19.46
C ASN A 146 -12.76 -14.67 -20.82
N GLN A 147 -11.44 -14.88 -20.85
CA GLN A 147 -10.70 -15.14 -22.08
C GLN A 147 -10.58 -16.65 -22.36
N PRO A 148 -11.07 -17.14 -23.51
CA PRO A 148 -11.13 -18.57 -23.82
C PRO A 148 -9.74 -19.25 -23.93
N ASN A 149 -8.69 -18.48 -24.20
CA ASN A 149 -7.33 -19.00 -24.41
C ASN A 149 -6.44 -19.00 -23.16
N LEU A 150 -6.81 -18.23 -22.12
CA LEU A 150 -5.94 -18.00 -20.96
C LEU A 150 -6.30 -18.95 -19.81
N GLY A 151 -7.61 -19.12 -19.56
CA GLY A 151 -8.13 -20.00 -18.50
C GLY A 151 -7.65 -19.63 -17.09
N GLU A 152 -8.22 -20.29 -16.07
CA GLU A 152 -7.88 -20.01 -14.67
C GLU A 152 -6.43 -20.45 -14.32
N LYS A 153 -5.88 -21.45 -15.03
CA LYS A 153 -4.55 -22.00 -14.75
C LYS A 153 -3.39 -21.08 -15.14
N MET A 154 -3.57 -20.15 -16.09
CA MET A 154 -2.51 -19.23 -16.55
C MET A 154 -2.68 -17.79 -16.05
N PHE A 155 -3.54 -17.58 -15.04
CA PHE A 155 -3.74 -16.25 -14.46
C PHE A 155 -2.49 -15.69 -13.76
N LEU A 156 -1.73 -16.52 -13.02
CA LEU A 156 -0.56 -16.05 -12.27
C LEU A 156 0.58 -15.53 -13.19
N PRO A 157 0.98 -16.25 -14.26
CA PRO A 157 1.91 -15.71 -15.25
C PRO A 157 1.40 -14.46 -15.95
N TRP A 158 0.10 -14.40 -16.25
CA TRP A 158 -0.53 -13.22 -16.84
C TRP A 158 -0.44 -11.99 -15.93
N ALA A 159 -0.80 -12.13 -14.65
CA ALA A 159 -0.70 -11.05 -13.67
C ALA A 159 0.75 -10.56 -13.53
N THR A 160 1.71 -11.49 -13.49
CA THR A 160 3.15 -11.16 -13.47
C THR A 160 3.56 -10.32 -14.69
N TRP A 161 3.08 -10.67 -15.89
CA TRP A 161 3.35 -9.91 -17.11
C TRP A 161 2.79 -8.48 -17.04
N VAL A 162 1.59 -8.30 -16.50
CA VAL A 162 0.98 -6.97 -16.26
C VAL A 162 1.85 -6.13 -15.31
N TYR A 163 2.37 -6.73 -14.23
CA TYR A 163 3.27 -6.02 -13.31
C TYR A 163 4.62 -5.66 -13.94
N ILE A 164 5.17 -6.49 -14.83
CA ILE A 164 6.39 -6.16 -15.58
C ILE A 164 6.17 -4.91 -16.45
N TRP A 165 5.07 -4.84 -17.20
CA TRP A 165 4.74 -3.64 -17.99
C TRP A 165 4.48 -2.41 -17.13
N THR A 166 3.84 -2.60 -15.98
CA THR A 166 3.62 -1.54 -15.00
C THR A 166 4.96 -0.97 -14.51
N ALA A 167 5.93 -1.85 -14.18
CA ALA A 167 7.27 -1.43 -13.77
C ALA A 167 8.00 -0.67 -14.89
N VAL A 168 7.93 -1.15 -16.14
CA VAL A 168 8.52 -0.44 -17.30
C VAL A 168 7.93 0.96 -17.47
N MET A 169 6.60 1.09 -17.36
CA MET A 169 5.95 2.41 -17.46
C MET A 169 6.36 3.34 -16.31
N LEU A 170 6.51 2.82 -15.09
CA LEU A 170 7.03 3.59 -13.95
C LEU A 170 8.47 4.07 -14.19
N PHE A 171 9.35 3.23 -14.73
CA PHE A 171 10.71 3.64 -15.09
C PHE A 171 10.71 4.72 -16.18
N LEU A 172 9.87 4.59 -17.21
CA LEU A 172 9.76 5.61 -18.25
C LEU A 172 9.28 6.95 -17.66
N MET A 173 8.25 6.93 -16.81
CA MET A 173 7.75 8.14 -16.13
C MET A 173 8.81 8.80 -15.24
N ALA A 174 9.66 8.01 -14.58
CA ALA A 174 10.78 8.52 -13.80
C ALA A 174 11.84 9.22 -14.67
N ILE A 175 12.18 8.66 -15.84
CA ILE A 175 13.14 9.26 -16.79
C ILE A 175 12.62 10.60 -17.33
N PHE A 176 11.34 10.66 -17.67
CA PHE A 176 10.68 11.87 -18.18
C PHE A 176 10.34 12.90 -17.10
N ASN A 177 10.73 12.67 -15.85
CA ASN A 177 10.43 13.54 -14.72
C ASN A 177 8.94 13.89 -14.62
N VAL A 178 8.06 12.90 -14.86
CA VAL A 178 6.61 13.08 -14.76
C VAL A 178 6.19 13.47 -13.33
N ALA A 179 7.01 13.13 -12.32
CA ALA A 179 6.80 13.54 -10.94
C ALA A 179 6.59 15.06 -10.76
N ALA A 180 7.16 15.91 -11.64
CA ALA A 180 6.91 17.35 -11.62
C ALA A 180 5.42 17.72 -11.86
N ILE A 181 4.62 16.84 -12.46
CA ILE A 181 3.18 17.06 -12.64
C ILE A 181 2.42 17.03 -11.31
N LEU A 182 2.95 16.35 -10.29
CA LEU A 182 2.34 16.29 -8.96
C LEU A 182 2.30 17.68 -8.31
N ASN A 183 3.20 18.59 -8.68
CA ASN A 183 3.18 19.98 -8.21
C ASN A 183 1.99 20.78 -8.78
N LYS A 184 1.40 20.31 -9.88
CA LYS A 184 0.17 20.87 -10.45
C LYS A 184 -1.07 20.21 -9.87
N PHE A 185 -0.92 19.14 -9.09
CA PHE A 185 -2.04 18.48 -8.45
C PHE A 185 -2.63 19.42 -7.40
N THR A 186 -3.92 19.72 -7.55
CA THR A 186 -4.57 20.70 -6.66
C THR A 186 -4.82 20.08 -5.30
N ARG A 187 -4.74 20.91 -4.25
CA ARG A 187 -5.13 20.54 -2.89
C ARG A 187 -6.52 19.91 -2.85
N PHE A 188 -7.46 20.42 -3.64
CA PHE A 188 -8.81 19.87 -3.77
C PHE A 188 -8.81 18.41 -4.24
N ALA A 189 -8.01 18.06 -5.24
CA ALA A 189 -7.92 16.69 -5.72
C ALA A 189 -7.31 15.75 -4.66
N GLY A 190 -6.36 16.24 -3.85
CA GLY A 190 -5.82 15.50 -2.70
C GLY A 190 -6.86 15.26 -1.61
N GLU A 191 -7.65 16.28 -1.26
CA GLU A 191 -8.73 16.15 -0.28
C GLU A 191 -9.83 15.19 -0.76
N LEU A 192 -10.18 15.21 -2.05
CA LEU A 192 -11.11 14.25 -2.65
C LEU A 192 -10.59 12.82 -2.61
N PHE A 193 -9.29 12.61 -2.86
CA PHE A 193 -8.69 11.28 -2.82
C PHE A 193 -8.72 10.68 -1.40
N VAL A 194 -8.42 11.48 -0.39
CA VAL A 194 -8.51 11.06 1.02
C VAL A 194 -9.96 10.78 1.42
N MET A 195 -10.91 11.60 0.96
CA MET A 195 -12.34 11.36 1.19
C MET A 195 -12.79 10.04 0.56
N LEU A 196 -12.36 9.74 -0.66
CA LEU A 196 -12.66 8.47 -1.33
C LEU A 196 -12.14 7.27 -0.53
N ILE A 197 -10.88 7.29 -0.12
CA ILE A 197 -10.29 6.20 0.68
C ILE A 197 -11.05 6.01 2.00
N THR A 198 -11.46 7.11 2.65
CA THR A 198 -12.21 7.06 3.90
C THR A 198 -13.57 6.41 3.73
N VAL A 199 -14.29 6.74 2.65
CA VAL A 199 -15.60 6.14 2.34
C VAL A 199 -15.45 4.65 2.01
N LEU A 200 -14.46 4.28 1.20
CA LEU A 200 -14.17 2.89 0.85
C LEU A 200 -13.86 2.05 2.10
N PHE A 201 -12.98 2.55 2.98
CA PHE A 201 -12.67 1.86 4.24
C PHE A 201 -13.90 1.71 5.16
N MET A 202 -14.79 2.71 5.20
CA MET A 202 -16.04 2.62 5.96
C MET A 202 -16.99 1.55 5.39
N GLN A 203 -17.08 1.42 4.06
CA GLN A 203 -17.88 0.39 3.41
C GLN A 203 -17.38 -1.02 3.76
N GLU A 204 -16.07 -1.23 3.72
CA GLU A 204 -15.48 -2.52 4.08
C GLU A 204 -15.66 -2.85 5.56
N ALA A 205 -15.58 -1.85 6.45
CA ALA A 205 -15.91 -2.06 7.86
C ALA A 205 -17.37 -2.50 8.05
N ILE A 206 -18.33 -1.88 7.33
CA ILE A 206 -19.74 -2.28 7.40
C ILE A 206 -19.96 -3.67 6.82
N LYS A 207 -19.37 -3.99 5.66
CA LYS A 207 -19.44 -5.33 5.05
C LYS A 207 -18.86 -6.39 5.98
N GLY A 208 -17.73 -6.10 6.63
CA GLY A 208 -17.12 -6.98 7.63
C GLY A 208 -18.05 -7.25 8.81
N MET A 209 -18.65 -6.20 9.40
CA MET A 209 -19.62 -6.38 10.50
C MET A 209 -20.85 -7.18 10.07
N VAL A 210 -21.44 -6.86 8.92
CA VAL A 210 -22.63 -7.56 8.42
C VAL A 210 -22.31 -9.02 8.09
N GLY A 211 -21.11 -9.30 7.56
CA GLY A 211 -20.63 -10.66 7.30
C GLY A 211 -20.59 -11.52 8.56
N GLU A 212 -20.13 -10.94 9.68
CA GLU A 212 -20.09 -11.64 10.97
C GLU A 212 -21.50 -11.92 11.52
N PHE A 213 -22.42 -10.94 11.45
CA PHE A 213 -23.79 -11.13 11.91
C PHE A 213 -24.67 -11.99 10.99
N SER A 214 -24.31 -12.08 9.71
CA SER A 214 -25.01 -12.92 8.72
C SER A 214 -24.44 -14.33 8.65
N ALA A 215 -23.29 -14.60 9.30
CA ALA A 215 -22.79 -15.95 9.46
C ALA A 215 -23.86 -16.78 10.19
N PRO A 216 -24.39 -17.85 9.59
CA PRO A 216 -25.46 -18.61 10.21
C PRO A 216 -24.95 -19.19 11.52
N ASN A 217 -25.69 -18.96 12.61
CA ASN A 217 -25.54 -19.68 13.86
C ASN A 217 -25.72 -21.19 13.59
N GLY A 218 -24.63 -21.88 13.26
CA GLY A 218 -24.58 -23.33 13.09
C GLY A 218 -24.27 -23.82 11.68
N SER A 219 -22.98 -23.93 11.35
CA SER A 219 -22.49 -24.98 10.45
C SER A 219 -21.13 -25.50 10.93
N ASN A 220 -21.20 -26.54 11.75
CA ASN A 220 -20.18 -27.57 12.03
C ASN A 220 -18.70 -27.17 11.99
N GLN A 221 -18.13 -27.02 13.19
CA GLN A 221 -16.82 -27.61 13.49
C GLN A 221 -16.88 -29.10 13.18
N SER A 222 -16.39 -29.52 12.02
CA SER A 222 -15.92 -30.89 11.84
C SER A 222 -14.81 -30.95 10.80
N GLN A 223 -13.69 -31.53 11.24
CA GLN A 223 -12.47 -31.86 10.50
C GLN A 223 -11.38 -30.79 10.36
N SER A 224 -10.84 -30.35 11.50
CA SER A 224 -9.38 -30.40 11.68
C SER A 224 -9.06 -31.61 12.55
N THR A 225 -9.01 -32.79 11.92
CA THR A 225 -8.35 -33.94 12.50
C THR A 225 -6.88 -33.55 12.65
N PHE A 226 -6.49 -33.12 13.85
CA PHE A 226 -5.09 -33.17 14.28
C PHE A 226 -4.72 -34.64 14.40
N GLN A 227 -4.16 -35.21 13.34
CA GLN A 227 -3.37 -36.42 13.44
C GLN A 227 -1.91 -36.01 13.61
N PHE A 228 -1.36 -36.38 14.76
CA PHE A 228 0.06 -36.50 15.02
C PHE A 228 0.69 -37.52 14.05
#